data_AF-A0A428WV65-F1
#
_entry.id   AF-A0A428WV65-F1
#
_cell.length_a   1.000
_cell.length_b   1.000
_cell.length_c   1.000
_cell.angle_alpha   90.00
_cell.angle_beta   90.00
_cell.angle_gamma   90.00
#
_symmetry.space_group_name_H-M   'P 1'
#
loop_
_entity.id
_entity.type
_entity.pdbx_description
1 polymer ?
#
loop_
_entity_poly.entity_id
_entity_poly.type
_entity_poly.pdbx_seq_one_letter_code
_entity_poly.pdbx_strand_id
1 'polypeptide(L)'
;MIGVQGVISRISELKTQLGITPATPNATFATALSDATGTKGTAGVTGQAVVAAAKKYLGTSYVFGSADPAKGLDCSGLVQQAYQDLGIDLPRSSQEQAKAGTRVDSMRDAKPGDILAFNSPVDHVAIYLGDNKMIAAPKPGDHVKIQSVYETPTHIRRIVDTDLTARSAPGAAAAAAVRPASLQNSSSLAGVPYADMFLKAGAKYDVSPKLLAAVAKVESGYNPKAVSKAGAQGLMQLMPATARGLGVDNSFDPQQAINGAAKLLSSHLKEFKSLPLALAAYNAGGGSVHKYGGIPPFAETQAYVPKVQKALAALG
;
A
#
# COMPACT_ATOMS: atom_id res chain seq x y z
N MET A 1 -52.70 26.13 7.28
CA MET A 1 -51.43 25.40 7.44
C MET A 1 -51.13 24.70 6.13
N ILE A 2 -50.07 25.08 5.42
CA ILE A 2 -49.67 24.36 4.21
C ILE A 2 -48.88 23.13 4.67
N GLY A 3 -49.49 21.95 4.55
CA GLY A 3 -48.84 20.69 4.90
C GLY A 3 -47.65 20.38 3.99
N VAL A 4 -46.75 19.51 4.45
CA VAL A 4 -45.50 19.11 3.78
C VAL A 4 -45.70 18.69 2.31
N GLN A 5 -46.86 18.10 1.96
CA GLN A 5 -47.24 17.81 0.57
C GLN A 5 -47.31 19.05 -0.34
N GLY A 6 -47.78 20.20 0.16
CA GLY A 6 -47.89 21.44 -0.62
C GLY A 6 -46.53 22.05 -0.97
N VAL A 7 -45.52 21.85 -0.12
CA VAL A 7 -44.14 22.29 -0.36
C VAL A 7 -43.46 21.42 -1.42
N ILE A 8 -43.74 20.12 -1.43
CA ILE A 8 -43.19 19.18 -2.41
C ILE A 8 -43.74 19.45 -3.82
N SER A 9 -45.04 19.72 -3.94
CA SER A 9 -45.65 20.08 -5.23
C SER A 9 -45.09 21.38 -5.81
N ARG A 10 -44.76 22.36 -4.96
CA ARG A 10 -44.19 23.64 -5.42
C ARG A 10 -42.74 23.49 -5.91
N ILE A 11 -41.97 22.58 -5.32
CA ILE A 11 -40.60 22.26 -5.78
C ILE A 11 -40.62 21.59 -7.15
N SER A 12 -41.61 20.74 -7.42
CA SER A 12 -41.76 20.08 -8.73
C SER A 12 -42.20 21.06 -9.82
N GLU A 13 -43.15 21.98 -9.54
CA GLU A 13 -43.54 23.05 -10.48
C GLU A 13 -42.37 23.99 -10.82
N LEU A 14 -41.55 24.35 -9.82
CA LEU A 14 -40.38 25.22 -10.01
C LEU A 14 -39.31 24.55 -10.88
N LYS A 15 -39.14 23.22 -10.81
CA LYS A 15 -38.20 22.48 -11.67
C LYS A 15 -38.64 22.48 -13.14
N THR A 16 -39.94 22.43 -13.40
CA THR A 16 -40.49 22.46 -14.76
C THR A 16 -40.43 23.88 -15.36
N GLN A 17 -40.60 24.93 -14.54
CA GLN A 17 -40.43 26.33 -15.00
C GLN A 17 -38.96 26.72 -15.25
N LEU A 18 -37.99 26.03 -14.65
CA LEU A 18 -36.55 26.33 -14.77
C LEU A 18 -35.84 25.55 -15.89
N GLY A 19 -36.54 24.71 -16.65
CA GLY A 19 -35.97 24.04 -17.84
C GLY A 19 -34.80 23.07 -17.57
N ILE A 20 -34.66 22.56 -16.34
CA ILE A 20 -33.57 21.64 -15.98
C ILE A 20 -34.02 20.21 -16.28
N THR A 21 -33.78 19.74 -17.51
CA THR A 21 -33.81 18.30 -17.84
C THR A 21 -32.42 17.67 -17.61
N PRO A 22 -32.33 16.45 -17.06
CA PRO A 22 -31.05 15.75 -16.99
C PRO A 22 -30.60 15.35 -18.40
N ALA A 23 -29.43 15.82 -18.81
CA ALA A 23 -28.80 15.42 -20.06
C ALA A 23 -28.30 13.97 -19.95
N THR A 24 -28.80 13.09 -20.83
CA THR A 24 -28.25 11.75 -21.05
C THR A 24 -26.89 11.89 -21.74
N PRO A 25 -25.78 11.36 -21.20
CA PRO A 25 -24.52 11.37 -21.94
C PRO A 25 -24.61 10.38 -23.11
N ASN A 26 -24.59 10.89 -24.33
CA ASN A 26 -24.50 10.08 -25.54
C ASN A 26 -23.19 9.26 -25.56
N ALA A 27 -23.33 7.95 -25.75
CA ALA A 27 -22.25 6.96 -25.82
C ALA A 27 -21.19 7.28 -26.90
N THR A 28 -21.49 8.16 -27.85
CA THR A 28 -20.57 8.59 -28.92
C THR A 28 -19.39 9.45 -28.44
N PHE A 29 -19.51 10.17 -27.31
CA PHE A 29 -18.38 10.95 -26.79
C PHE A 29 -17.33 10.08 -26.08
N ALA A 30 -17.78 9.01 -25.41
CA ALA A 30 -16.89 8.06 -24.75
C ALA A 30 -16.08 7.22 -25.75
N THR A 31 -16.71 6.84 -26.87
CA THR A 31 -16.01 6.14 -27.97
C THR A 31 -15.00 7.07 -28.66
N ALA A 32 -15.36 8.33 -28.93
CA ALA A 32 -14.44 9.29 -29.56
C ALA A 32 -13.22 9.65 -28.69
N LEU A 33 -13.36 9.66 -27.35
CA LEU A 33 -12.25 9.89 -26.43
C LEU A 33 -11.33 8.65 -26.27
N SER A 34 -11.90 7.45 -26.47
CA SER A 34 -11.15 6.18 -26.44
C SER A 34 -10.32 5.99 -27.70
N ASP A 35 -10.83 6.43 -28.87
CA ASP A 35 -10.10 6.40 -30.13
C ASP A 35 -9.03 7.51 -30.22
N ALA A 36 -9.25 8.66 -29.56
CA ALA A 36 -8.30 9.78 -29.56
C ALA A 36 -7.10 9.60 -28.61
N THR A 37 -7.13 8.62 -27.71
CA THR A 37 -6.08 8.42 -26.69
C THR A 37 -5.19 7.20 -26.91
N GLY A 38 -5.41 6.41 -27.98
CA GLY A 38 -4.41 5.49 -28.55
C GLY A 38 -3.72 4.54 -27.57
N THR A 39 -4.33 4.24 -26.41
CA THR A 39 -3.73 3.40 -25.38
C THR A 39 -4.73 2.31 -25.02
N LYS A 40 -4.56 1.11 -25.59
CA LYS A 40 -5.13 -0.14 -25.05
C LYS A 40 -4.51 -0.39 -23.67
N GLY A 41 -4.96 0.37 -22.67
CA GLY A 41 -4.51 0.29 -21.29
C GLY A 41 -5.45 -0.59 -20.48
N THR A 42 -4.86 -1.40 -19.61
CA THR A 42 -5.45 -2.29 -18.60
C THR A 42 -6.30 -1.59 -17.51
N ALA A 43 -6.83 -0.41 -17.82
CA ALA A 43 -7.66 0.42 -16.94
C ALA A 43 -9.05 -0.21 -16.77
N GLY A 44 -9.13 -1.26 -15.95
CA GLY A 44 -10.40 -1.90 -15.58
C GLY A 44 -10.24 -3.15 -14.71
N VAL A 45 -9.13 -3.87 -14.86
CA VAL A 45 -8.95 -5.20 -14.25
C VAL A 45 -8.39 -5.07 -12.83
N THR A 46 -9.09 -5.63 -11.84
CA THR A 46 -8.66 -5.64 -10.43
C THR A 46 -7.93 -6.93 -10.07
N GLY A 47 -7.12 -6.88 -9.01
CA GLY A 47 -6.48 -8.08 -8.47
C GLY A 47 -7.46 -9.12 -7.93
N GLN A 48 -8.64 -8.70 -7.45
CA GLN A 48 -9.73 -9.62 -7.10
C GLN A 48 -10.29 -10.34 -8.33
N ALA A 49 -10.35 -9.68 -9.49
CA ALA A 49 -10.73 -10.32 -10.74
C ALA A 49 -9.71 -11.38 -11.15
N VAL A 50 -8.40 -11.12 -10.96
CA VAL A 50 -7.33 -12.11 -11.17
C VAL A 50 -7.52 -13.32 -10.26
N VAL A 51 -7.80 -13.10 -8.97
CA VAL A 51 -8.08 -14.20 -8.02
C VAL A 51 -9.31 -15.01 -8.44
N ALA A 52 -10.39 -14.34 -8.86
CA ALA A 52 -11.60 -15.01 -9.32
C ALA A 52 -11.35 -15.84 -10.60
N ALA A 53 -10.58 -15.30 -11.56
CA ALA A 53 -10.16 -16.02 -12.75
C ALA A 53 -9.31 -17.25 -12.41
N ALA A 54 -8.30 -17.10 -11.54
CA ALA A 54 -7.46 -18.21 -11.11
C ALA A 54 -8.25 -19.33 -10.43
N LYS A 55 -9.24 -18.99 -9.60
CA LYS A 55 -10.08 -19.97 -8.89
C LYS A 55 -10.90 -20.88 -9.82
N LYS A 56 -11.14 -20.49 -11.08
CA LYS A 56 -11.80 -21.35 -12.07
C LYS A 56 -11.02 -22.64 -12.36
N TYR A 57 -9.71 -22.62 -12.13
CA TYR A 57 -8.82 -23.75 -12.40
C TYR A 57 -8.57 -24.64 -11.19
N LEU A 58 -9.25 -24.41 -10.05
CA LEU A 58 -9.10 -25.29 -8.89
C LEU A 58 -9.43 -26.74 -9.25
N GLY A 59 -8.53 -27.65 -8.87
CA GLY A 59 -8.65 -29.08 -9.19
C GLY A 59 -8.02 -29.50 -10.52
N THR A 60 -7.61 -28.56 -11.39
CA THR A 60 -6.93 -28.90 -12.64
C THR A 60 -5.58 -29.59 -12.34
N SER A 61 -5.34 -30.75 -12.95
CA SER A 61 -4.11 -31.53 -12.76
C SER A 61 -2.87 -30.76 -13.18
N TYR A 62 -1.76 -30.96 -12.46
CA TYR A 62 -0.48 -30.40 -12.84
C TYR A 62 0.10 -31.12 -14.07
N VAL A 63 0.48 -30.37 -15.10
CA VAL A 63 1.24 -30.89 -16.25
C VAL A 63 2.38 -29.93 -16.59
N PHE A 64 3.61 -30.41 -16.41
CA PHE A 64 4.83 -29.62 -16.70
C PHE A 64 4.83 -29.14 -18.16
N GLY A 65 5.06 -27.84 -18.37
CA GLY A 65 5.10 -27.24 -19.70
C GLY A 65 3.71 -26.93 -20.29
N SER A 66 2.61 -27.25 -19.61
CA SER A 66 1.27 -26.97 -20.11
C SER A 66 0.69 -25.63 -19.61
N ALA A 67 0.11 -24.88 -20.55
CA ALA A 67 -0.76 -23.72 -20.29
C ALA A 67 -2.20 -23.97 -20.79
N ASP A 68 -2.55 -25.24 -21.04
CA ASP A 68 -3.85 -25.64 -21.58
C ASP A 68 -4.69 -26.30 -20.46
N PRO A 69 -5.72 -25.61 -19.92
CA PRO A 69 -6.53 -26.13 -18.82
C PRO A 69 -7.18 -27.49 -19.08
N ALA A 70 -7.42 -27.85 -20.35
CA ALA A 70 -8.00 -29.14 -20.71
C ALA A 70 -6.98 -30.29 -20.58
N LYS A 71 -5.68 -30.00 -20.72
CA LYS A 71 -4.59 -30.97 -20.56
C LYS A 71 -4.00 -30.97 -19.15
N GLY A 72 -4.18 -29.88 -18.42
CA GLY A 72 -3.55 -29.62 -17.13
C GLY A 72 -2.68 -28.36 -17.18
N LEU A 73 -2.32 -27.82 -16.02
CA LEU A 73 -1.59 -26.55 -15.91
C LEU A 73 -0.32 -26.72 -15.09
N ASP A 74 0.80 -26.18 -15.55
CA ASP A 74 1.95 -25.94 -14.67
C ASP A 74 1.84 -24.59 -13.95
N CYS A 75 2.83 -24.28 -13.10
CA CYS A 75 2.79 -23.08 -12.26
C CYS A 75 2.65 -21.79 -13.08
N SER A 76 3.47 -21.59 -14.11
CA SER A 76 3.42 -20.38 -14.93
C SER A 76 2.27 -20.40 -15.95
N GLY A 77 1.80 -21.58 -16.36
CA GLY A 77 0.62 -21.77 -17.20
C GLY A 77 -0.67 -21.37 -16.47
N LEU A 78 -0.80 -21.72 -15.19
CA LEU A 78 -1.91 -21.25 -14.33
C LEU A 78 -1.92 -19.72 -14.23
N VAL A 79 -0.76 -19.11 -13.92
CA VAL A 79 -0.64 -17.65 -13.81
C VAL A 79 -0.97 -16.99 -15.15
N GLN A 80 -0.40 -17.48 -16.24
CA GLN A 80 -0.64 -16.95 -17.58
C GLN A 80 -2.12 -17.02 -17.93
N GLN A 81 -2.78 -18.16 -17.74
CA GLN A 81 -4.17 -18.34 -18.10
C GLN A 81 -5.11 -17.46 -17.25
N ALA A 82 -4.87 -17.32 -15.94
CA ALA A 82 -5.69 -16.47 -15.07
C ALA A 82 -5.66 -14.99 -15.49
N TYR A 83 -4.53 -14.51 -16.02
CA TYR A 83 -4.39 -13.17 -16.58
C TYR A 83 -4.92 -13.07 -18.01
N GLN A 84 -4.75 -14.11 -18.83
CA GLN A 84 -5.28 -14.20 -20.19
C GLN A 84 -6.81 -14.12 -20.23
N ASP A 85 -7.48 -14.75 -19.27
CA ASP A 85 -8.93 -14.69 -19.05
C ASP A 85 -9.45 -13.25 -18.86
N LEU A 86 -8.56 -12.33 -18.50
CA LEU A 86 -8.83 -10.91 -18.29
C LEU A 86 -8.25 -10.04 -19.41
N GLY A 87 -7.78 -10.66 -20.49
CA GLY A 87 -7.18 -9.99 -21.64
C GLY A 87 -5.77 -9.46 -21.40
N ILE A 88 -5.06 -9.99 -20.40
CA ILE A 88 -3.70 -9.58 -20.05
C ILE A 88 -2.72 -10.68 -20.45
N ASP A 89 -1.86 -10.37 -21.42
CA ASP A 89 -0.83 -11.29 -21.86
C ASP A 89 0.36 -11.30 -20.87
N LEU A 90 0.73 -12.49 -20.42
CA LEU A 90 1.94 -12.71 -19.62
C LEU A 90 2.92 -13.64 -20.34
N PRO A 91 4.24 -13.47 -20.10
CA PRO A 91 5.24 -14.43 -20.58
C PRO A 91 4.93 -15.86 -20.12
N ARG A 92 5.34 -16.85 -20.91
CA ARG A 92 5.06 -18.26 -20.62
C ARG A 92 5.87 -18.81 -19.46
N SER A 93 7.11 -18.35 -19.27
CA SER A 93 8.05 -18.90 -18.29
C SER A 93 7.93 -18.22 -16.91
N SER A 94 8.18 -18.98 -15.84
CA SER A 94 8.15 -18.46 -14.47
C SER A 94 9.25 -17.42 -14.23
N GLN A 95 10.42 -17.55 -14.87
CA GLN A 95 11.53 -16.60 -14.76
C GLN A 95 11.21 -15.23 -15.38
N GLU A 96 10.48 -15.21 -16.50
CA GLU A 96 10.05 -13.97 -17.15
C GLU A 96 8.86 -13.35 -16.42
N GLN A 97 7.91 -14.16 -15.94
CA GLN A 97 6.82 -13.67 -15.09
C GLN A 97 7.34 -13.04 -13.80
N ALA A 98 8.41 -13.59 -13.22
CA ALA A 98 9.11 -13.00 -12.07
C ALA A 98 9.84 -11.68 -12.37
N LYS A 99 9.81 -11.18 -13.62
CA LYS A 99 10.31 -9.87 -14.04
C LYS A 99 9.19 -8.96 -14.60
N ALA A 100 7.99 -9.49 -14.79
CA ALA A 100 6.86 -8.77 -15.37
C ALA A 100 6.26 -7.76 -14.38
N GLY A 101 5.61 -6.72 -14.92
CA GLY A 101 4.92 -5.70 -14.14
C GLY A 101 5.81 -4.98 -13.12
N THR A 102 5.17 -4.51 -12.05
CA THR A 102 5.81 -3.70 -11.01
C THR A 102 6.33 -4.58 -9.87
N ARG A 103 7.55 -4.31 -9.40
CA ARG A 103 8.11 -4.97 -8.21
C ARG A 103 7.28 -4.63 -6.98
N VAL A 104 6.95 -5.66 -6.19
CA VAL A 104 6.38 -5.52 -4.85
C VAL A 104 7.44 -6.00 -3.85
N ASP A 105 7.74 -5.15 -2.86
CA ASP A 105 8.95 -5.34 -2.04
C ASP A 105 8.82 -6.44 -0.99
N SER A 106 7.60 -6.77 -0.58
CA SER A 106 7.38 -7.73 0.50
C SER A 106 5.97 -8.33 0.49
N MET A 107 5.80 -9.45 1.19
CA MET A 107 4.50 -10.08 1.41
C MET A 107 3.47 -9.17 2.10
N ARG A 108 3.92 -8.10 2.80
CA ARG A 108 3.02 -7.10 3.39
C ARG A 108 2.43 -6.16 2.34
N ASP A 109 3.19 -5.88 1.30
CA ASP A 109 2.76 -5.03 0.18
C ASP A 109 2.05 -5.86 -0.90
N ALA A 110 2.11 -7.19 -0.82
CA ALA A 110 1.41 -8.10 -1.69
C ALA A 110 -0.10 -7.91 -1.56
N LYS A 111 -0.76 -7.74 -2.69
CA LYS A 111 -2.21 -7.62 -2.80
C LYS A 111 -2.76 -8.83 -3.57
N PRO A 112 -4.02 -9.20 -3.35
CA PRO A 112 -4.67 -10.25 -4.14
C PRO A 112 -4.45 -10.01 -5.63
N GLY A 113 -4.07 -11.05 -6.37
CA GLY A 113 -3.69 -10.98 -7.78
C GLY A 113 -2.19 -10.88 -8.02
N ASP A 114 -1.38 -10.38 -7.09
CA ASP A 114 0.08 -10.31 -7.27
C ASP A 114 0.68 -11.70 -7.50
N ILE A 115 1.68 -11.78 -8.37
CA ILE A 115 2.45 -13.00 -8.63
C ILE A 115 3.51 -13.15 -7.54
N LEU A 116 3.50 -14.28 -6.85
CA LEU A 116 4.57 -14.71 -5.94
C LEU A 116 5.52 -15.62 -6.71
N ALA A 117 6.81 -15.33 -6.72
CA ALA A 117 7.84 -16.16 -7.35
C ALA A 117 8.83 -16.66 -6.30
N PHE A 118 9.16 -17.94 -6.36
CA PHE A 118 9.97 -18.64 -5.37
C PHE A 118 11.29 -19.12 -5.98
N ASN A 119 12.29 -19.33 -5.12
CA ASN A 119 13.65 -19.75 -5.46
C ASN A 119 14.45 -18.78 -6.35
N SER A 120 15.74 -19.05 -6.47
CA SER A 120 16.66 -18.34 -7.36
C SER A 120 17.69 -19.34 -7.91
N PRO A 121 17.61 -19.74 -9.20
CA PRO A 121 16.68 -19.26 -10.23
C PRO A 121 15.22 -19.59 -9.91
N VAL A 122 14.30 -18.76 -10.42
CA VAL A 122 12.86 -18.97 -10.20
C VAL A 122 12.41 -20.24 -10.90
N ASP A 123 11.81 -21.16 -10.16
CA ASP A 123 11.24 -22.42 -10.67
C ASP A 123 9.73 -22.54 -10.39
N HIS A 124 9.20 -21.79 -9.42
CA HIS A 124 7.81 -21.81 -9.02
C HIS A 124 7.20 -20.41 -8.92
N VAL A 125 5.96 -20.29 -9.39
CA VAL A 125 5.14 -19.07 -9.31
C VAL A 125 3.71 -19.39 -8.88
N ALA A 126 3.07 -18.45 -8.20
CA ALA A 126 1.69 -18.55 -7.71
C ALA A 126 0.99 -17.19 -7.75
N ILE A 127 -0.34 -17.18 -7.64
CA ILE A 127 -1.13 -15.94 -7.48
C ILE A 127 -1.49 -15.77 -6.00
N TYR A 128 -1.19 -14.61 -5.43
CA TYR A 128 -1.54 -14.27 -4.05
C TYR A 128 -3.04 -14.02 -3.92
N LEU A 129 -3.65 -14.56 -2.86
CA LEU A 129 -5.08 -14.41 -2.58
C LEU A 129 -5.37 -13.38 -1.47
N GLY A 130 -4.34 -12.92 -0.74
CA GLY A 130 -4.51 -12.28 0.56
C GLY A 130 -4.40 -13.30 1.71
N ASP A 131 -4.37 -12.80 2.95
CA ASP A 131 -4.41 -13.60 4.19
C ASP A 131 -3.41 -14.76 4.25
N ASN A 132 -2.20 -14.53 3.72
CA ASN A 132 -1.14 -15.55 3.61
C ASN A 132 -1.55 -16.81 2.81
N LYS A 133 -2.48 -16.67 1.86
CA LYS A 133 -2.91 -17.73 0.96
C LYS A 133 -2.50 -17.44 -0.48
N MET A 134 -2.27 -18.51 -1.23
CA MET A 134 -1.99 -18.45 -2.66
C MET A 134 -2.69 -19.59 -3.38
N ILE A 135 -2.95 -19.38 -4.67
CA ILE A 135 -3.39 -20.43 -5.59
C ILE A 135 -2.21 -20.77 -6.49
N ALA A 136 -1.88 -22.05 -6.56
CA ALA A 136 -0.72 -22.53 -7.29
C ALA A 136 -1.00 -23.90 -7.90
N ALA A 137 -0.32 -24.20 -9.00
CA ALA A 137 -0.10 -25.55 -9.50
C ALA A 137 1.30 -25.99 -9.03
N PRO A 138 1.44 -26.74 -7.92
CA PRO A 138 2.71 -26.81 -7.20
C PRO A 138 3.72 -27.76 -7.84
N LYS A 139 3.31 -28.96 -8.27
CA LYS A 139 4.24 -29.99 -8.75
C LYS A 139 3.53 -31.14 -9.47
N PRO A 140 4.27 -31.97 -10.25
CA PRO A 140 3.76 -33.20 -10.82
C PRO A 140 3.09 -34.11 -9.78
N GLY A 141 1.96 -34.72 -10.16
CA GLY A 141 1.16 -35.58 -9.27
C GLY A 141 0.25 -34.80 -8.30
N ASP A 142 0.21 -33.48 -8.40
CA ASP A 142 -0.68 -32.60 -7.65
C ASP A 142 -1.66 -31.88 -8.59
N HIS A 143 -2.50 -30.99 -8.05
CA HIS A 143 -3.46 -30.18 -8.79
C HIS A 143 -3.40 -28.72 -8.35
N VAL A 144 -4.02 -27.84 -9.13
CA VAL A 144 -4.22 -26.44 -8.77
C VAL A 144 -5.05 -26.37 -7.48
N LYS A 145 -4.48 -25.76 -6.43
CA LYS A 145 -5.13 -25.66 -5.13
C LYS A 145 -4.80 -24.36 -4.42
N ILE A 146 -5.65 -24.01 -3.46
CA ILE A 146 -5.37 -22.95 -2.50
C ILE A 146 -4.54 -23.55 -1.37
N GLN A 147 -3.42 -22.92 -1.06
CA GLN A 147 -2.55 -23.31 0.04
C GLN A 147 -2.00 -22.07 0.74
N SER A 148 -1.43 -22.26 1.93
CA SER A 148 -0.69 -21.20 2.60
C SER A 148 0.56 -20.84 1.81
N VAL A 149 0.96 -19.58 1.85
CA VAL A 149 2.31 -19.16 1.44
C VAL A 149 3.26 -19.76 2.46
N TYR A 150 3.99 -20.80 2.05
CA TYR A 150 4.77 -21.67 2.95
C TYR A 150 6.18 -21.13 3.23
N GLU A 151 6.68 -20.24 2.38
CA GLU A 151 7.97 -19.58 2.53
C GLU A 151 7.93 -18.17 1.93
N THR A 152 8.96 -17.36 2.18
CA THR A 152 9.02 -16.01 1.63
C THR A 152 9.37 -16.06 0.13
N PRO A 153 8.54 -15.51 -0.77
CA PRO A 153 8.88 -15.45 -2.19
C PRO A 153 10.15 -14.63 -2.44
N THR A 154 10.97 -15.05 -3.38
CA THR A 154 12.17 -14.31 -3.79
C THR A 154 11.81 -13.05 -4.57
N HIS A 155 10.68 -13.07 -5.29
CA HIS A 155 10.14 -11.91 -5.99
C HIS A 155 8.62 -11.85 -5.85
N ILE A 156 8.07 -10.64 -5.82
CA ILE A 156 6.63 -10.41 -5.90
C ILE A 156 6.37 -9.38 -7.01
N ARG A 157 5.42 -9.67 -7.90
CA ARG A 157 5.10 -8.84 -9.07
C ARG A 157 3.64 -8.47 -9.14
N ARG A 158 3.38 -7.18 -9.27
CA ARG A 158 2.05 -6.63 -9.52
C ARG A 158 1.86 -6.35 -10.99
N ILE A 159 0.87 -7.01 -11.59
CA ILE A 159 0.53 -6.85 -13.01
C ILE A 159 -0.65 -5.90 -13.20
N VAL A 160 -1.65 -5.99 -12.33
CA VAL A 160 -2.86 -5.14 -12.36
C VAL A 160 -2.87 -4.15 -11.21
N ASP A 161 -3.21 -2.91 -11.52
CA ASP A 161 -3.47 -1.91 -10.50
C ASP A 161 -4.81 -2.23 -9.82
N THR A 162 -4.70 -2.68 -8.58
CA THR A 162 -5.84 -3.00 -7.69
C THR A 162 -6.63 -1.77 -7.26
N ASP A 163 -6.21 -0.55 -7.62
CA ASP A 163 -6.76 0.72 -7.15
C ASP A 163 -7.73 1.37 -8.16
N LEU A 164 -8.61 0.57 -8.79
CA LEU A 164 -9.65 1.08 -9.68
C LEU A 164 -10.98 1.42 -8.98
N THR A 165 -11.06 1.31 -7.65
CA THR A 165 -12.10 2.04 -6.90
C THR A 165 -11.80 3.53 -6.74
N ALA A 166 -10.69 4.02 -7.31
CA ALA A 166 -10.27 5.43 -7.24
C ALA A 166 -10.03 6.09 -8.61
N ARG A 167 -10.64 5.61 -9.71
CA ARG A 167 -10.62 6.34 -10.99
C ARG A 167 -11.92 6.20 -11.78
N SER A 168 -12.90 7.02 -11.42
CA SER A 168 -13.93 7.53 -12.32
C SER A 168 -14.13 9.00 -11.96
N ALA A 169 -13.78 9.90 -12.86
CA ALA A 169 -14.14 11.32 -12.81
C ALA A 169 -14.92 11.62 -14.11
N PRO A 170 -15.99 12.44 -14.08
CA PRO A 170 -15.82 13.88 -13.86
C PRO A 170 -16.94 14.55 -13.03
N GLY A 171 -16.59 15.55 -12.20
CA GLY A 171 -17.58 16.35 -11.47
C GLY A 171 -17.05 17.26 -10.35
N ALA A 172 -15.74 17.29 -10.10
CA ALA A 172 -15.17 17.95 -8.91
C ALA A 172 -15.10 19.49 -8.94
N ALA A 173 -15.60 20.16 -9.99
CA ALA A 173 -15.68 21.62 -9.99
C ALA A 173 -16.92 22.15 -9.24
N ALA A 174 -17.99 21.35 -9.09
CA ALA A 174 -19.25 21.83 -8.50
C ALA A 174 -19.45 21.45 -7.03
N ALA A 175 -18.70 20.46 -6.50
CA ALA A 175 -18.85 19.99 -5.11
C ALA A 175 -17.86 20.61 -4.11
N ALA A 176 -16.94 21.48 -4.57
CA ALA A 176 -16.01 22.19 -3.69
C ALA A 176 -16.68 23.27 -2.81
N ALA A 177 -17.91 23.68 -3.15
CA ALA A 177 -18.62 24.74 -2.44
C ALA A 177 -19.40 24.29 -1.20
N VAL A 178 -19.50 22.98 -0.92
CA VAL A 178 -20.28 22.46 0.23
C VAL A 178 -19.54 21.32 0.92
N ARG A 179 -18.36 21.60 1.49
CA ARG A 179 -17.79 20.73 2.53
C ARG A 179 -17.60 21.57 3.79
N PRO A 180 -18.13 21.14 4.95
CA PRO A 180 -17.93 21.85 6.21
C PRO A 180 -16.43 21.87 6.53
N ALA A 181 -15.92 23.04 6.92
CA ALA A 181 -14.50 23.27 7.26
C ALA A 181 -13.95 22.28 8.31
N SER A 182 -14.83 21.63 9.08
CA SER A 182 -14.49 20.65 10.11
C SER A 182 -14.02 19.28 9.61
N LEU A 183 -14.05 18.99 8.30
CA LEU A 183 -13.43 17.78 7.72
C LEU A 183 -12.08 18.06 7.04
N GLN A 184 -11.54 19.28 7.12
CA GLN A 184 -10.24 19.64 6.53
C GLN A 184 -9.03 19.25 7.39
N ASN A 185 -9.23 18.67 8.58
CA ASN A 185 -8.12 18.31 9.48
C ASN A 185 -7.42 16.97 9.16
N SER A 186 -7.61 16.40 7.98
CA SER A 186 -6.73 15.35 7.46
C SER A 186 -5.40 15.95 6.96
N SER A 187 -4.58 16.40 7.92
CA SER A 187 -3.11 16.38 7.92
C SER A 187 -2.37 16.88 6.67
N SER A 188 -2.49 18.16 6.34
CA SER A 188 -1.50 18.78 5.45
C SER A 188 -0.15 18.88 6.17
N LEU A 189 0.85 18.08 5.79
CA LEU A 189 2.26 18.29 6.13
C LEU A 189 2.86 19.43 5.25
N ALA A 190 2.09 20.48 4.98
CA ALA A 190 2.49 21.56 4.09
C ALA A 190 3.76 22.24 4.63
N GLY A 191 4.78 22.36 3.78
CA GLY A 191 6.07 22.95 4.16
C GLY A 191 7.01 22.03 4.95
N VAL A 192 6.62 20.79 5.26
CA VAL A 192 7.50 19.81 5.89
C VAL A 192 8.36 19.11 4.82
N PRO A 193 9.70 19.12 4.93
CA PRO A 193 10.57 18.36 4.04
C PRO A 193 10.21 16.88 4.04
N TYR A 194 10.27 16.20 2.90
CA TYR A 194 9.95 14.78 2.77
C TYR A 194 8.50 14.40 3.14
N ALA A 195 7.56 15.36 3.15
CA ALA A 195 6.15 15.14 3.47
C ALA A 195 5.55 13.92 2.77
N ASP A 196 5.76 13.77 1.46
CA ASP A 196 5.25 12.62 0.70
C ASP A 196 5.82 11.28 1.18
N MET A 197 7.08 11.25 1.61
CA MET A 197 7.71 10.05 2.16
C MET A 197 7.15 9.71 3.53
N PHE A 198 6.91 10.71 4.39
CA PHE A 198 6.24 10.51 5.67
C PHE A 198 4.80 10.03 5.51
N LEU A 199 4.05 10.58 4.54
CA LEU A 199 2.69 10.14 4.21
C LEU A 199 2.69 8.68 3.75
N LYS A 200 3.58 8.32 2.81
CA LYS A 200 3.71 6.94 2.30
C LYS A 200 4.12 5.95 3.39
N ALA A 201 5.13 6.28 4.19
CA ALA A 201 5.60 5.40 5.26
C ALA A 201 4.58 5.29 6.38
N GLY A 202 3.94 6.39 6.76
CA GLY A 202 2.88 6.38 7.78
C GLY A 202 1.73 5.46 7.39
N ALA A 203 1.25 5.57 6.15
CA ALA A 203 0.24 4.66 5.60
C ALA A 203 0.74 3.20 5.55
N LYS A 204 1.99 2.97 5.12
CA LYS A 204 2.57 1.62 5.00
C LYS A 204 2.70 0.92 6.35
N TYR A 205 3.13 1.64 7.39
CA TYR A 205 3.49 1.06 8.69
C TYR A 205 2.44 1.27 9.78
N ASP A 206 1.32 1.92 9.48
CA ASP A 206 0.27 2.28 10.46
C ASP A 206 0.82 3.19 11.57
N VAL A 207 1.48 4.27 11.15
CA VAL A 207 2.08 5.29 12.03
C VAL A 207 1.68 6.66 11.54
N SER A 208 1.39 7.60 12.44
CA SER A 208 1.04 8.97 12.05
C SER A 208 2.18 9.61 11.22
N PRO A 209 1.89 10.15 10.01
CA PRO A 209 2.87 10.90 9.23
C PRO A 209 3.45 12.10 9.99
N LYS A 210 2.62 12.77 10.82
CA LYS A 210 3.06 13.87 11.68
C LYS A 210 4.03 13.39 12.76
N LEU A 211 3.82 12.18 13.30
CA LEU A 211 4.75 11.58 14.26
C LEU A 211 6.10 11.30 13.61
N LEU A 212 6.12 10.74 12.40
CA LEU A 212 7.37 10.50 11.66
C LEU A 212 8.10 11.82 11.35
N ALA A 213 7.37 12.84 10.91
CA ALA A 213 7.91 14.16 10.66
C ALA A 213 8.46 14.83 11.94
N ALA A 214 7.79 14.65 13.08
CA ALA A 214 8.22 15.16 14.37
C ALA A 214 9.49 14.46 14.86
N VAL A 215 9.57 13.13 14.72
CA VAL A 215 10.78 12.36 15.02
C VAL A 215 11.93 12.82 14.13
N ALA A 216 11.76 12.88 12.80
CA ALA A 216 12.78 13.36 11.87
C ALA A 216 13.28 14.78 12.20
N LYS A 217 12.38 15.66 12.64
CA LYS A 217 12.74 17.01 13.09
C LYS A 217 13.67 16.99 14.30
N VAL A 218 13.38 16.15 15.29
CA VAL A 218 14.16 16.07 16.53
C VAL A 218 15.47 15.31 16.32
N GLU A 219 15.46 14.26 15.50
CA GLU A 219 16.63 13.41 15.23
C GLU A 219 17.72 14.17 14.45
N SER A 220 17.35 14.82 13.34
CA SER A 220 18.35 15.38 12.41
C SER A 220 18.03 16.80 11.96
N GLY A 221 16.90 17.37 12.37
CA GLY A 221 16.42 18.63 11.80
C GLY A 221 16.07 18.53 10.31
N TYR A 222 15.71 17.33 9.85
CA TYR A 222 15.53 16.97 8.43
C TYR A 222 16.83 16.86 7.61
N ASN A 223 17.98 16.65 8.23
CA ASN A 223 19.24 16.45 7.52
C ASN A 223 19.48 14.96 7.18
N PRO A 224 19.41 14.54 5.91
CA PRO A 224 19.58 13.14 5.53
C PRO A 224 21.04 12.66 5.60
N LYS A 225 22.00 13.57 5.80
CA LYS A 225 23.43 13.28 5.91
C LYS A 225 23.96 13.36 7.35
N ALA A 226 23.06 13.52 8.34
CA ALA A 226 23.45 13.65 9.74
C ALA A 226 24.13 12.38 10.27
N VAL A 227 25.15 12.55 11.10
CA VAL A 227 25.81 11.46 11.84
C VAL A 227 26.03 11.93 13.29
N SER A 228 25.53 11.18 14.26
CA SER A 228 25.75 11.49 15.67
C SER A 228 27.13 11.02 16.15
N LYS A 229 27.57 11.51 17.32
CA LYS A 229 28.81 11.03 17.96
C LYS A 229 28.76 9.53 18.30
N ALA A 230 27.57 8.99 18.52
CA ALA A 230 27.34 7.57 18.78
C ALA A 230 27.25 6.73 17.50
N GLY A 231 27.25 7.37 16.32
CA GLY A 231 27.19 6.69 15.02
C GLY A 231 25.77 6.48 14.47
N ALA A 232 24.76 7.14 15.03
CA ALA A 232 23.42 7.16 14.45
C ALA A 232 23.43 7.92 13.11
N GLN A 233 22.72 7.42 12.08
CA GLN A 233 22.87 7.90 10.71
C GLN A 233 21.57 8.38 10.07
N GLY A 234 21.72 9.42 9.27
CA GLY A 234 20.75 9.95 8.33
C GLY A 234 19.51 10.58 8.96
N LEU A 235 18.46 10.70 8.15
CA LEU A 235 17.28 11.51 8.45
C LEU A 235 16.60 11.12 9.77
N MET A 236 16.59 9.82 10.06
CA MET A 236 15.90 9.24 11.22
C MET A 236 16.85 8.74 12.31
N GLN A 237 18.15 9.03 12.18
CA GLN A 237 19.21 8.68 13.13
C GLN A 237 19.12 7.22 13.62
N LEU A 238 19.00 6.28 12.69
CA LEU A 238 19.05 4.87 13.03
C LEU A 238 20.49 4.46 13.34
N MET A 239 20.69 3.69 14.42
CA MET A 239 21.96 3.04 14.68
C MET A 239 22.24 1.97 13.59
N PRO A 240 23.50 1.76 13.15
CA PRO A 240 23.79 0.86 12.03
C PRO A 240 23.31 -0.59 12.22
N ALA A 241 23.36 -1.11 13.45
CA ALA A 241 22.83 -2.45 13.76
C ALA A 241 21.30 -2.48 13.64
N THR A 242 20.62 -1.46 14.16
CA THR A 242 19.16 -1.30 14.06
C THR A 242 18.71 -1.14 12.62
N ALA A 243 19.39 -0.31 11.84
CA ALA A 243 19.13 -0.11 10.41
C ALA A 243 19.14 -1.43 9.63
N ARG A 244 20.21 -2.23 9.80
CA ARG A 244 20.31 -3.57 9.18
C ARG A 244 19.17 -4.49 9.60
N GLY A 245 18.84 -4.54 10.89
CA GLY A 245 17.71 -5.36 11.39
C GLY A 245 16.36 -4.93 10.83
N LEU A 246 16.23 -3.67 10.40
CA LEU A 246 15.01 -3.14 9.81
C LEU A 246 14.94 -3.29 8.28
N GLY A 247 16.04 -3.72 7.64
CA GLY A 247 16.17 -3.80 6.18
C GLY A 247 16.55 -2.46 5.53
N VAL A 248 17.26 -1.59 6.26
CA VAL A 248 17.81 -0.33 5.76
C VAL A 248 19.27 -0.56 5.39
N ASP A 249 19.54 -0.66 4.09
CA ASP A 249 20.88 -0.86 3.54
C ASP A 249 21.69 0.45 3.55
N ASN A 250 21.01 1.58 3.34
CA ASN A 250 21.60 2.91 3.35
C ASN A 250 20.77 3.89 4.19
N SER A 251 21.21 4.17 5.42
CA SER A 251 20.54 5.12 6.32
C SER A 251 20.60 6.58 5.84
N PHE A 252 21.48 6.91 4.89
CA PHE A 252 21.55 8.24 4.27
C PHE A 252 20.53 8.42 3.14
N ASP A 253 19.90 7.33 2.68
CA ASP A 253 18.75 7.41 1.80
C ASP A 253 17.49 7.78 2.62
N PRO A 254 16.84 8.93 2.36
CA PRO A 254 15.70 9.38 3.16
C PRO A 254 14.53 8.39 3.16
N GLN A 255 14.27 7.73 2.03
CA GLN A 255 13.15 6.80 1.91
C GLN A 255 13.39 5.53 2.72
N GLN A 256 14.59 4.96 2.65
CA GLN A 256 14.96 3.81 3.48
C GLN A 256 14.97 4.16 4.96
N ALA A 257 15.56 5.29 5.35
CA ALA A 257 15.60 5.75 6.74
C ALA A 257 14.18 5.94 7.32
N ILE A 258 13.29 6.63 6.59
CA ILE A 258 11.90 6.85 7.02
C ILE A 258 11.14 5.52 7.13
N ASN A 259 11.29 4.61 6.17
CA ASN A 259 10.62 3.31 6.22
C ASN A 259 11.10 2.44 7.39
N GLY A 260 12.41 2.42 7.65
CA GLY A 260 12.98 1.72 8.81
C GLY A 260 12.46 2.30 10.13
N ALA A 261 12.50 3.61 10.28
CA ALA A 261 12.00 4.29 11.48
C ALA A 261 10.49 4.09 11.68
N ALA A 262 9.69 4.12 10.61
CA ALA A 262 8.26 3.85 10.68
C ALA A 262 7.97 2.40 11.08
N LYS A 263 8.74 1.43 10.59
CA LYS A 263 8.66 0.03 11.03
C LYS A 263 8.98 -0.12 12.52
N LEU A 264 10.03 0.55 12.99
CA LEU A 264 10.46 0.53 14.41
C LEU A 264 9.43 1.19 15.34
N LEU A 265 8.92 2.37 14.97
CA LEU A 265 7.87 3.06 15.73
C LEU A 265 6.57 2.24 15.76
N SER A 266 6.18 1.61 14.65
CA SER A 266 5.02 0.72 14.60
C SER A 266 5.15 -0.44 15.59
N SER A 267 6.33 -1.09 15.66
CA SER A 267 6.55 -2.15 16.65
C SER A 267 6.45 -1.64 18.08
N HIS A 268 7.06 -0.50 18.39
CA HIS A 268 7.02 0.05 19.74
C HIS A 268 5.63 0.55 20.16
N LEU A 269 4.86 1.14 19.24
CA LEU A 269 3.48 1.54 19.52
C LEU A 269 2.59 0.32 19.82
N LYS A 270 2.78 -0.80 19.11
CA LYS A 270 2.06 -2.05 19.36
C LYS A 270 2.47 -2.69 20.70
N GLU A 271 3.76 -2.68 20.98
CA GLU A 271 4.35 -3.28 22.17
C GLU A 271 3.95 -2.53 23.45
N PHE A 272 4.16 -1.20 23.48
CA PHE A 272 3.97 -0.40 24.68
C PHE A 272 2.57 0.22 24.80
N LYS A 273 1.80 0.27 23.71
CA LYS A 273 0.45 0.87 23.65
C LYS A 273 0.39 2.30 24.23
N SER A 274 1.52 2.99 24.20
CA SER A 274 1.74 4.29 24.83
C SER A 274 2.75 5.06 23.99
N LEU A 275 2.33 6.21 23.47
CA LEU A 275 3.20 7.06 22.64
C LEU A 275 4.47 7.51 23.39
N PRO A 276 4.39 8.01 24.64
CA PRO A 276 5.60 8.34 25.41
C PRO A 276 6.59 7.19 25.56
N LEU A 277 6.11 5.96 25.81
CA LEU A 277 6.96 4.79 25.96
C LEU A 277 7.53 4.32 24.62
N ALA A 278 6.77 4.43 23.53
CA ALA A 278 7.27 4.12 22.20
C ALA A 278 8.37 5.09 21.75
N LEU A 279 8.25 6.37 22.08
CA LEU A 279 9.29 7.38 21.85
C LEU A 279 10.52 7.14 22.72
N ALA A 280 10.32 6.77 24.00
CA ALA A 280 11.43 6.38 24.87
C ALA A 280 12.16 5.14 24.33
N ALA A 281 11.43 4.15 23.82
CA ALA A 281 12.00 2.96 23.20
C ALA A 281 12.75 3.27 21.89
N TYR A 282 12.28 4.23 21.11
CA TYR A 282 12.97 4.68 19.90
C TYR A 282 14.35 5.27 20.22
N ASN A 283 14.46 6.09 21.28
CA ASN A 283 15.72 6.71 21.69
C ASN A 283 16.63 5.80 22.53
N ALA A 284 16.08 5.05 23.49
CA ALA A 284 16.84 4.27 24.48
C ALA A 284 16.82 2.75 24.27
N GLY A 285 16.09 2.28 23.26
CA GLY A 285 15.81 0.86 23.02
C GLY A 285 14.69 0.31 23.89
N GLY A 286 13.86 -0.59 23.33
CA GLY A 286 12.74 -1.23 24.03
C GLY A 286 13.15 -2.03 25.28
N GLY A 287 14.33 -2.67 25.25
CA GLY A 287 14.86 -3.40 26.41
C GLY A 287 15.07 -2.51 27.64
N SER A 288 15.47 -1.24 27.44
CA SER A 288 15.60 -0.26 28.53
C SER A 288 14.23 0.10 29.11
N VAL A 289 13.22 0.32 28.26
CA VAL A 289 11.86 0.63 28.70
C VAL A 289 11.27 -0.52 29.53
N HIS A 290 11.46 -1.77 29.11
CA HIS A 290 11.06 -2.95 29.88
C HIS A 290 11.79 -3.05 31.22
N LYS A 291 13.11 -2.85 31.21
CA LYS A 291 13.94 -2.92 32.43
C LYS A 291 13.48 -1.94 33.51
N TYR A 292 13.09 -0.72 33.13
CA TYR A 292 12.69 0.32 34.07
C TYR A 292 11.16 0.41 34.28
N GLY A 293 10.37 -0.36 33.54
CA GLY A 293 8.89 -0.31 33.62
C GLY A 293 8.29 1.04 33.22
N GLY A 294 9.00 1.83 32.42
CA GLY A 294 8.65 3.22 32.12
C GLY A 294 9.71 3.92 31.29
N ILE A 295 9.64 5.25 31.21
CA ILE A 295 10.68 6.06 30.57
C ILE A 295 11.98 5.89 31.38
N PRO A 296 13.07 5.35 30.81
CA PRO A 296 14.33 5.15 31.53
C PRO A 296 14.87 6.44 32.16
N PRO A 297 15.59 6.37 33.29
CA PRO A 297 16.19 7.54 33.97
C PRO A 297 17.44 8.06 33.25
N PHE A 298 17.41 8.09 31.91
CA PHE A 298 18.45 8.67 31.08
C PHE A 298 18.05 10.12 30.76
N ALA A 299 18.91 11.07 31.13
CA ALA A 299 18.62 12.50 30.95
C ALA A 299 18.27 12.84 29.48
N GLU A 300 18.94 12.19 28.53
CA GLU A 300 18.66 12.34 27.10
C GLU A 300 17.23 11.89 26.75
N THR A 301 16.83 10.69 27.18
CA THR A 301 15.51 10.10 26.88
C THR A 301 14.38 10.88 27.54
N GLN A 302 14.56 11.30 28.80
CA GLN A 302 13.60 12.15 29.51
C GLN A 302 13.40 13.50 28.82
N ALA A 303 14.44 14.06 28.20
CA ALA A 303 14.35 15.27 27.40
C ALA A 303 13.81 15.01 25.97
N TYR A 304 14.07 13.83 25.41
CA TYR A 304 13.70 13.46 24.04
C TYR A 304 12.18 13.37 23.85
N VAL A 305 11.49 12.62 24.72
CA VAL A 305 10.04 12.40 24.62
C VAL A 305 9.23 13.71 24.53
N PRO A 306 9.38 14.68 25.46
CA PRO A 306 8.64 15.94 25.37
C PRO A 306 9.06 16.80 24.17
N LYS A 307 10.32 16.72 23.70
CA LYS A 307 10.75 17.42 22.48
C LYS A 307 10.00 16.91 21.25
N VAL A 308 9.87 15.60 21.08
CA VAL A 308 9.12 15.01 19.95
C VAL A 308 7.63 15.33 20.07
N GLN A 309 7.04 15.24 21.26
CA GLN A 309 5.63 15.60 21.46
C GLN A 309 5.36 17.09 21.16
N LYS A 310 6.28 17.98 21.53
CA LYS A 310 6.19 19.41 21.17
C LYS A 310 6.30 19.62 19.66
N ALA A 311 7.23 18.94 18.99
CA ALA A 311 7.36 18.98 17.54
C ALA A 311 6.10 18.43 16.83
N LEU A 312 5.50 17.37 17.37
CA LEU A 312 4.25 16.80 16.87
C LEU A 312 3.08 17.78 17.02
N ALA A 313 2.91 18.40 18.19
CA ALA A 313 1.85 19.38 18.42
C ALA A 313 1.96 20.61 17.50
N ALA A 314 3.18 21.00 17.12
CA ALA A 314 3.41 22.09 16.19
C ALA A 314 2.96 21.78 14.74
N LEU A 315 2.71 20.51 14.41
CA LEU A 315 2.19 20.08 13.11
C LEU A 315 0.65 20.02 13.05
N GLY A 316 -0.03 20.48 14.11
CA GLY A 316 -1.49 20.48 14.28
C GLY A 316 -2.12 19.10 14.36
#